data_AF-A0A7C1PJX6-F1
#
_entry.id   AF-A0A7C1PJX6-F1
#
_cell.length_a   1.000
_cell.length_b   1.000
_cell.length_c   1.000
_cell.angle_alpha   90.00
_cell.angle_beta   90.00
_cell.angle_gamma   90.00
#
_symmetry.space_group_name_H-M   'P 1'
#
loop_
_entity.id
_entity.type
_entity.pdbx_description
1 polymer ?
#
loop_
_entity_poly.entity_id
_entity_poly.type
_entity_poly.pdbx_seq_one_letter_code
_entity_poly.pdbx_strand_id
1 'polypeptide(L)'
;MTRATTWTSHARFGRLFGVFSLAISLLAASLPAMPLLGMTPRGMRGLSAQQPPKAAQAVVVDTEGQETALQQVEWSGNVRRLAWLADPNAADEDGRRGPLALVIREPHSTTLTQGVLTFVPVRSLAAVEFDYDRQFVTYRIQGLQQALTGTLQYRGINTFTLAGLTAAGEKRTFSGGVRGGKMSAIRSVTFPQAQPLQRPREGLAWNVQILQPTANDPLVPARNLKPLFALAGGRERLRDALPLRKAEPLPFGPQLLRWEMLAHDPNTHHAAAEVTLAGQGERLVIIPLTLPEEGQTAQLLGLLGETDAGWKLFPLHTIRVITPSKRKIE
;
A
#
# COMPACT_ATOMS: atom_id res chain seq x y z
N MET A 1 -45.36 -16.67 28.80
CA MET A 1 -44.54 -17.90 28.84
C MET A 1 -43.28 -17.65 28.04
N THR A 2 -42.20 -17.30 28.72
CA THR A 2 -40.95 -16.78 28.13
C THR A 2 -39.88 -17.85 28.32
N ARG A 3 -39.39 -18.46 27.23
CA ARG A 3 -38.28 -19.43 27.29
C ARG A 3 -36.96 -18.69 27.05
N ALA A 4 -36.08 -18.74 28.04
CA ALA A 4 -34.69 -18.33 27.95
C ALA A 4 -33.85 -19.50 27.42
N THR A 5 -32.96 -19.22 26.48
CA THR A 5 -32.01 -20.19 25.93
C THR A 5 -30.61 -19.74 26.30
N THR A 6 -29.98 -20.41 27.27
CA THR A 6 -28.58 -20.23 27.63
C THR A 6 -27.68 -21.10 26.75
N TRP A 7 -26.69 -20.47 26.12
CA TRP A 7 -25.61 -21.12 25.36
C TRP A 7 -24.30 -21.00 26.15
N THR A 8 -23.67 -22.13 26.46
CA THR A 8 -22.34 -22.20 27.08
C THR A 8 -21.29 -22.59 26.04
N SER A 9 -20.29 -21.75 25.81
CA SER A 9 -19.10 -22.07 25.02
C SER A 9 -17.93 -22.43 25.94
N HIS A 10 -17.26 -23.54 25.64
CA HIS A 10 -15.97 -23.91 26.21
C HIS A 10 -14.95 -23.92 25.07
N ALA A 11 -13.87 -23.16 25.19
CA ALA A 11 -12.70 -23.31 24.34
C ALA A 11 -11.43 -23.27 25.21
N ARG A 12 -10.70 -24.39 25.24
CA ARG A 12 -9.36 -24.51 25.82
C ARG A 12 -8.33 -24.25 24.72
N PHE A 13 -7.38 -23.36 24.95
CA PHE A 13 -6.19 -23.19 24.11
C PHE A 13 -4.94 -23.53 24.91
N GLY A 14 -4.24 -24.59 24.49
CA GLY A 14 -2.89 -24.91 24.96
C GLY A 14 -1.84 -24.16 24.15
N ARG A 15 -0.82 -23.60 24.83
CA ARG A 15 0.37 -23.01 24.22
C ARG A 15 1.59 -23.89 24.55
N LEU A 16 2.36 -24.25 23.53
CA LEU A 16 3.70 -24.80 23.62
C LEU A 16 4.63 -23.80 22.92
N PHE A 17 5.60 -23.25 23.66
CA PHE A 17 6.69 -22.44 23.10
C PHE A 17 7.99 -23.25 23.18
N GLY A 18 8.61 -23.47 22.03
CA GLY A 18 9.97 -23.99 21.90
C GLY A 18 10.96 -22.84 21.68
N VAL A 19 12.05 -22.86 22.44
CA VAL A 19 13.18 -21.92 22.36
C VAL A 19 14.26 -22.54 21.48
N PHE A 20 14.71 -21.84 20.44
CA PHE A 20 15.92 -22.19 19.68
C PHE A 20 16.93 -21.04 19.76
N SER A 21 18.13 -21.37 20.23
CA SER A 21 19.29 -20.48 20.35
C SER A 21 20.29 -20.85 19.25
N LEU A 22 20.76 -19.87 18.47
CA LEU A 22 21.74 -20.07 17.41
C LEU A 22 23.02 -19.28 17.73
N ALA A 23 24.15 -19.97 17.79
CA ALA A 23 25.48 -19.39 17.92
C ALA A 23 26.17 -19.37 16.55
N ILE A 24 26.80 -18.25 16.19
CA ILE A 24 27.57 -18.06 14.96
C ILE A 24 29.04 -17.82 15.34
N SER A 25 29.93 -18.70 14.87
CA SER A 25 31.38 -18.54 14.99
C SER A 25 31.95 -17.87 13.74
N LEU A 26 32.69 -16.77 13.93
CA LEU A 26 33.50 -16.13 12.90
C LEU A 26 34.88 -16.80 12.81
N LEU A 27 35.32 -17.13 11.59
CA LEU A 27 36.71 -17.38 11.26
C LEU A 27 37.20 -16.34 10.25
N ALA A 28 38.25 -15.60 10.61
CA ALA A 28 38.96 -14.68 9.73
C ALA A 28 40.24 -15.36 9.22
N ALA A 29 40.49 -15.29 7.91
CA ALA A 29 41.74 -15.74 7.29
C ALA A 29 42.40 -14.57 6.53
N SER A 30 43.67 -14.33 6.85
CA SER A 30 44.57 -13.36 6.24
C SER A 30 45.29 -13.96 5.02
N LEU A 31 45.44 -13.18 3.95
CA LEU A 31 46.26 -13.54 2.78
C LEU A 31 47.48 -12.62 2.65
N PRO A 32 48.63 -13.15 2.17
CA PRO A 32 49.87 -12.39 2.01
C PRO A 32 49.97 -11.65 0.67
N ALA A 33 50.73 -10.55 0.70
CA ALA A 33 51.06 -9.70 -0.44
C ALA A 33 52.08 -10.36 -1.39
N MET A 34 51.92 -10.09 -2.69
CA MET A 34 52.83 -10.51 -3.77
C MET A 34 53.32 -9.29 -4.56
N PRO A 35 54.51 -9.37 -5.18
CA PRO A 35 55.27 -8.22 -5.66
C PRO A 35 54.89 -7.78 -7.09
N LEU A 36 55.06 -6.48 -7.34
CA LEU A 36 54.95 -5.83 -8.65
C LEU A 36 56.13 -6.25 -9.55
N LEU A 37 55.81 -6.75 -10.74
CA LEU A 37 56.75 -6.91 -11.85
C LEU A 37 56.22 -6.14 -13.07
N GLY A 38 57.07 -5.29 -13.63
CA GLY A 38 56.77 -4.35 -14.69
C GLY A 38 56.44 -5.01 -16.03
N MET A 39 55.50 -4.41 -16.76
CA MET A 39 55.25 -4.66 -18.18
C MET A 39 55.20 -3.34 -18.95
N THR A 40 55.92 -3.35 -20.06
CA THR A 40 56.08 -2.31 -21.09
C THR A 40 54.78 -2.02 -21.87
N PRO A 41 54.56 -0.79 -22.35
CA PRO A 41 53.36 -0.42 -23.10
C PRO A 41 53.44 -0.92 -24.55
N ARG A 42 52.63 -1.93 -24.88
CA ARG A 42 52.43 -2.44 -26.25
C ARG A 42 51.06 -1.95 -26.73
N GLY A 43 51.04 -1.25 -27.86
CA GLY A 43 49.88 -0.52 -28.38
C GLY A 43 48.58 -1.34 -28.39
N MET A 44 47.57 -0.85 -27.68
CA MET A 44 46.22 -1.40 -27.70
C MET A 44 45.40 -0.70 -28.78
N ARG A 45 45.01 -1.47 -29.80
CA ARG A 45 43.82 -1.19 -30.61
C ARG A 45 42.64 -0.99 -29.65
N GLY A 46 41.86 0.07 -29.87
CA GLY A 46 40.69 0.42 -29.08
C GLY A 46 39.68 -0.73 -29.02
N LEU A 47 39.77 -1.51 -27.95
CA LEU A 47 38.65 -2.26 -27.43
C LEU A 47 37.67 -1.21 -26.92
N SER A 48 36.54 -1.01 -27.61
CA SER A 48 35.41 -0.27 -27.05
C SER A 48 35.16 -0.84 -25.66
N ALA A 49 35.40 -0.02 -24.64
CA ALA A 49 35.17 -0.38 -23.26
C ALA A 49 33.72 -0.83 -23.15
N GLN A 50 33.52 -2.14 -23.03
CA GLN A 50 32.23 -2.75 -22.83
C GLN A 50 31.72 -2.21 -21.51
N GLN A 51 30.78 -1.25 -21.60
CA GLN A 51 30.19 -0.63 -20.43
C GLN A 51 29.62 -1.74 -19.54
N PRO A 52 29.97 -1.79 -18.25
CA PRO A 52 29.58 -2.90 -17.39
C PRO A 52 28.06 -3.09 -17.43
N PRO A 53 27.58 -4.34 -17.48
CA PRO A 53 26.16 -4.63 -17.61
C PRO A 53 25.38 -3.93 -16.49
N LYS A 54 24.40 -3.12 -16.86
CA LYS A 54 23.54 -2.41 -15.91
C LYS A 54 22.81 -3.45 -15.05
N ALA A 55 22.88 -3.30 -13.73
CA ALA A 55 22.23 -4.22 -12.80
C ALA A 55 20.72 -4.35 -13.10
N ALA A 56 20.18 -5.57 -13.00
CA ALA A 56 18.76 -5.83 -13.23
C ALA A 56 17.89 -5.06 -12.22
N GLN A 57 16.82 -4.46 -12.71
CA GLN A 57 15.85 -3.72 -11.88
C GLN A 57 14.78 -4.65 -11.32
N ALA A 58 14.43 -5.72 -12.05
CA ALA A 58 13.53 -6.76 -11.59
C ALA A 58 13.97 -8.13 -12.09
N VAL A 59 13.62 -9.18 -11.36
CA VAL A 59 13.75 -10.58 -11.78
C VAL A 59 12.36 -11.19 -11.70
N VAL A 60 11.82 -11.60 -12.84
CA VAL A 60 10.50 -12.23 -12.98
C VAL A 60 10.68 -13.73 -13.09
N VAL A 61 9.95 -14.50 -12.30
CA VAL A 61 9.78 -15.94 -12.46
C VAL A 61 8.36 -16.17 -12.95
N ASP A 62 8.20 -16.75 -14.13
CA ASP A 62 6.88 -17.05 -14.67
C ASP A 62 6.28 -18.35 -14.08
N THR A 63 5.06 -18.70 -14.49
CA THR A 63 4.38 -19.92 -14.04
C THR A 63 5.03 -21.21 -14.52
N GLU A 64 5.92 -21.15 -15.52
CA GLU A 64 6.72 -22.29 -16.00
C GLU A 64 8.04 -22.42 -15.22
N GLY A 65 8.35 -21.46 -14.36
CA GLY A 65 9.60 -21.40 -13.59
C GLY A 65 10.76 -20.78 -14.37
N GLN A 66 10.51 -20.16 -15.52
CA GLN A 66 11.55 -19.46 -16.27
C GLN A 66 11.86 -18.12 -15.59
N GLU A 67 13.14 -17.89 -15.33
CA GLU A 67 13.63 -16.64 -14.77
C GLU A 67 14.01 -15.66 -15.88
N THR A 68 13.50 -14.42 -15.80
CA THR A 68 13.83 -13.33 -16.72
C THR A 68 14.25 -12.09 -15.92
N ALA A 69 15.50 -11.70 -16.06
CA ALA A 69 15.99 -10.42 -15.54
C ALA A 69 15.59 -9.27 -16.48
N LEU A 70 14.97 -8.24 -15.91
CA LEU A 70 14.48 -7.06 -16.62
C LEU A 70 15.24 -5.79 -16.22
N GLN A 71 15.53 -4.98 -17.21
CA GLN A 71 16.01 -3.60 -17.12
C GLN A 71 14.92 -2.65 -17.63
N GLN A 72 14.97 -1.37 -17.22
CA GLN A 72 14.02 -0.35 -17.64
C GLN A 72 12.56 -0.77 -17.41
N VAL A 73 12.26 -1.14 -16.16
CA VAL A 73 10.98 -1.74 -15.80
C VAL A 73 9.87 -0.69 -15.86
N GLU A 74 8.86 -0.96 -16.66
CA GLU A 74 7.64 -0.18 -16.83
C GLU A 74 6.46 -0.90 -16.17
N TRP A 75 5.75 -0.18 -15.30
CA TRP A 75 4.55 -0.68 -14.63
C TRP A 75 3.29 -0.22 -15.35
N SER A 76 2.32 -1.12 -15.48
CA SER A 76 0.97 -0.78 -15.93
C SER A 76 -0.06 -1.67 -15.24
N GLY A 77 -1.31 -1.20 -15.12
CA GLY A 77 -2.36 -1.91 -14.40
C GLY A 77 -2.18 -1.87 -12.87
N ASN A 78 -3.26 -1.56 -12.16
CA ASN A 78 -3.33 -1.53 -10.69
C ASN A 78 -2.21 -0.71 -9.99
N VAL A 79 -1.69 0.29 -10.69
CA VAL A 79 -0.79 1.31 -10.17
C VAL A 79 -1.49 2.67 -10.25
N ARG A 80 -1.15 3.56 -9.32
CA ARG A 80 -1.71 4.90 -9.22
C ARG A 80 -0.59 5.87 -8.87
N ARG A 81 -0.53 7.00 -9.57
CA ARG A 81 0.38 8.08 -9.21
C ARG A 81 -0.27 8.95 -8.14
N LEU A 82 0.41 9.12 -7.01
CA LEU A 82 -0.13 9.83 -5.84
C LEU A 82 0.12 11.34 -5.98
N ALA A 83 -0.62 11.99 -6.89
CA ALA A 83 -0.39 13.38 -7.27
C ALA A 83 -0.55 14.39 -6.11
N TRP A 84 -1.29 14.06 -5.05
CA TRP A 84 -1.40 14.91 -3.85
C TRP A 84 -0.12 14.91 -2.98
N LEU A 85 0.87 14.10 -3.33
CA LEU A 85 2.22 14.12 -2.75
C LEU A 85 3.24 14.77 -3.69
N ALA A 86 2.80 15.31 -4.84
CA ALA A 86 3.67 16.00 -5.77
C ALA A 86 4.25 17.28 -5.15
N ASP A 87 5.54 17.49 -5.34
CA ASP A 87 6.23 18.75 -5.06
C ASP A 87 6.84 19.28 -6.37
N PRO A 88 6.27 20.34 -6.98
CA PRO A 88 6.75 20.85 -8.27
C PRO A 88 8.23 21.28 -8.26
N ASN A 89 8.80 21.52 -7.08
CA ASN A 89 10.20 21.93 -6.91
C ASN A 89 11.15 20.75 -6.65
N ALA A 90 10.66 19.52 -6.61
CA ALA A 90 11.50 18.35 -6.39
C ALA A 90 12.50 18.12 -7.53
N ALA A 91 13.68 17.59 -7.18
CA ALA A 91 14.77 17.36 -8.13
C ALA A 91 14.47 16.23 -9.14
N ASP A 92 13.77 15.19 -8.71
CA ASP A 92 13.41 14.03 -9.53
C ASP A 92 11.95 14.06 -10.02
N GLU A 93 11.65 13.26 -11.06
CA GLU A 93 10.32 13.23 -11.67
C GLU A 93 9.25 12.66 -10.72
N ASP A 94 9.62 11.67 -9.89
CA ASP A 94 8.69 11.05 -8.94
C ASP A 94 8.31 12.02 -7.82
N GLY A 95 9.22 12.87 -7.36
CA GLY A 95 8.92 13.98 -6.46
C GLY A 95 8.01 14.99 -7.13
N ARG A 96 8.31 15.39 -8.38
CA ARG A 96 7.51 16.40 -9.11
C ARG A 96 6.09 16.00 -9.42
N ARG A 97 5.86 14.71 -9.68
CA ARG A 97 4.54 14.20 -10.07
C ARG A 97 3.84 13.41 -8.96
N GLY A 98 4.51 13.22 -7.82
CA GLY A 98 4.11 12.29 -6.78
C GLY A 98 4.54 10.84 -7.12
N PRO A 99 4.82 10.01 -6.11
CA PRO A 99 5.34 8.67 -6.32
C PRO A 99 4.33 7.77 -7.02
N LEU A 100 4.83 6.84 -7.84
CA LEU A 100 4.02 5.74 -8.35
C LEU A 100 3.81 4.70 -7.24
N ALA A 101 2.57 4.35 -6.96
CA ALA A 101 2.20 3.37 -5.96
C ALA A 101 1.41 2.21 -6.56
N LEU A 102 1.63 1.01 -6.04
CA LEU A 102 0.78 -0.13 -6.26
C LEU A 102 -0.51 0.03 -5.43
N VAL A 103 -1.65 -0.29 -6.01
CA VAL A 103 -2.95 -0.24 -5.34
C VAL A 103 -3.32 -1.63 -4.83
N ILE A 104 -3.13 -1.88 -3.54
CA ILE A 104 -3.41 -3.20 -2.96
C ILE A 104 -4.82 -3.20 -2.37
N ARG A 105 -5.60 -4.22 -2.73
CA ARG A 105 -6.88 -4.53 -2.10
C ARG A 105 -6.72 -5.71 -1.15
N GLU A 106 -6.96 -5.46 0.12
CA GLU A 106 -6.82 -6.46 1.19
C GLU A 106 -7.87 -7.58 1.07
N PRO A 107 -7.53 -8.80 1.51
CA PRO A 107 -8.50 -9.85 1.74
C PRO A 107 -9.62 -9.34 2.65
N HIS A 108 -10.86 -9.73 2.35
CA HIS A 108 -12.05 -9.44 3.17
C HIS A 108 -12.53 -7.98 3.20
N SER A 109 -12.04 -7.11 2.30
CA SER A 109 -12.61 -5.77 2.16
C SER A 109 -14.10 -5.83 1.73
N THR A 110 -14.98 -5.18 2.49
CA THR A 110 -16.45 -5.35 2.46
C THR A 110 -17.14 -5.04 1.15
N THR A 111 -16.58 -4.15 0.34
CA THR A 111 -17.06 -3.88 -1.02
C THR A 111 -15.86 -3.93 -1.94
N LEU A 112 -15.61 -5.05 -2.61
CA LEU A 112 -14.32 -5.29 -3.28
C LEU A 112 -13.98 -4.28 -4.38
N THR A 113 -14.98 -3.57 -4.94
CA THR A 113 -14.79 -2.46 -5.91
C THR A 113 -14.54 -1.11 -5.24
N GLN A 114 -15.18 -0.82 -4.11
CA GLN A 114 -15.05 0.43 -3.35
C GLN A 114 -14.49 0.17 -1.94
N GLY A 115 -13.54 -0.75 -1.87
CA GLY A 115 -13.00 -1.26 -0.62
C GLY A 115 -11.88 -0.41 -0.08
N VAL A 116 -11.37 -0.85 1.07
CA VAL A 116 -10.17 -0.27 1.66
C VAL A 116 -8.97 -0.54 0.74
N LEU A 117 -8.25 0.52 0.38
CA LEU A 117 -7.10 0.44 -0.53
C LEU A 117 -5.83 0.79 0.22
N THR A 118 -4.77 0.02 0.01
CA THR A 118 -3.43 0.33 0.51
C THR A 118 -2.55 0.73 -0.66
N PHE A 119 -2.04 1.95 -0.65
CA PHE A 119 -1.10 2.48 -1.65
C PHE A 119 0.33 2.30 -1.15
N VAL A 120 1.08 1.46 -1.86
CA VAL A 120 2.49 1.17 -1.53
C VAL A 120 3.39 1.74 -2.63
N PRO A 121 4.36 2.62 -2.33
CA PRO A 121 5.34 3.07 -3.31
C PRO A 121 6.00 1.89 -4.03
N VAL A 122 5.98 1.89 -5.36
CA VAL A 122 6.57 0.82 -6.17
C VAL A 122 8.07 0.69 -5.89
N ARG A 123 8.76 1.80 -5.63
CA ARG A 123 10.19 1.80 -5.25
C ARG A 123 10.51 1.02 -3.97
N SER A 124 9.51 0.80 -3.10
CA SER A 124 9.68 0.07 -1.84
C SER A 124 9.28 -1.40 -1.94
N LEU A 125 8.73 -1.82 -3.06
CA LEU A 125 8.29 -3.19 -3.27
C LEU A 125 9.50 -4.09 -3.49
N ALA A 126 9.76 -5.02 -2.57
CA ALA A 126 10.90 -5.94 -2.64
C ALA A 126 10.55 -7.22 -3.41
N ALA A 127 9.34 -7.75 -3.22
CA ALA A 127 8.87 -8.91 -3.96
C ALA A 127 7.34 -8.97 -4.06
N VAL A 128 6.86 -9.64 -5.11
CA VAL A 128 5.46 -10.07 -5.27
C VAL A 128 5.44 -11.56 -5.56
N GLU A 129 4.57 -12.30 -4.88
CA GLU A 129 4.37 -13.73 -5.08
C GLU A 129 2.90 -14.03 -5.30
N PHE A 130 2.56 -14.68 -6.41
CA PHE A 130 1.21 -15.08 -6.76
C PHE A 130 0.98 -16.55 -6.41
N ASP A 131 -0.04 -16.79 -5.59
CA ASP A 131 -0.60 -18.11 -5.34
C ASP A 131 -1.95 -18.19 -6.06
N TYR A 132 -1.90 -18.66 -7.31
CA TYR A 132 -3.09 -18.76 -8.16
C TYR A 132 -4.09 -19.81 -7.68
N ASP A 133 -3.61 -20.85 -7.00
CA ASP A 133 -4.47 -21.94 -6.52
C ASP A 133 -5.25 -21.50 -5.28
N ARG A 134 -4.60 -20.77 -4.36
CA ARG A 134 -5.29 -20.16 -3.20
C ARG A 134 -5.92 -18.81 -3.51
N GLN A 135 -5.70 -18.27 -4.71
CA GLN A 135 -6.19 -16.97 -5.15
C GLN A 135 -5.75 -15.81 -4.24
N PHE A 136 -4.47 -15.79 -3.86
CA PHE A 136 -3.85 -14.72 -3.09
C PHE A 136 -2.56 -14.23 -3.75
N VAL A 137 -2.18 -13.01 -3.39
CA VAL A 137 -0.90 -12.43 -3.74
C VAL A 137 -0.24 -11.86 -2.49
N THR A 138 1.05 -12.11 -2.33
CA THR A 138 1.85 -11.62 -1.21
C THR A 138 2.81 -10.55 -1.69
N TYR A 139 2.84 -9.42 -0.99
CA TYR A 139 3.72 -8.29 -1.27
C TYR A 139 4.71 -8.12 -0.13
N ARG A 140 6.01 -8.31 -0.41
CA ARG A 140 7.08 -8.00 0.54
C ARG A 140 7.55 -6.57 0.31
N ILE A 141 7.49 -5.74 1.34
CA ILE A 141 7.85 -4.33 1.26
C ILE A 141 9.12 -4.10 2.06
N GLN A 142 10.10 -3.42 1.46
CA GLN A 142 11.38 -3.17 2.11
C GLN A 142 11.18 -2.28 3.34
N GLY A 143 11.65 -2.76 4.49
CA GLY A 143 11.50 -2.09 5.78
C GLY A 143 10.23 -2.45 6.57
N LEU A 144 9.31 -3.22 5.98
CA LEU A 144 8.13 -3.73 6.68
C LEU A 144 8.37 -5.17 7.12
N GLN A 145 8.15 -5.48 8.41
CA GLN A 145 8.39 -6.83 8.95
C GLN A 145 7.36 -7.85 8.44
N GLN A 146 6.10 -7.44 8.33
CA GLN A 146 5.00 -8.28 7.89
C GLN A 146 4.68 -8.01 6.42
N ALA A 147 4.63 -9.06 5.60
CA ALA A 147 4.18 -8.93 4.22
C ALA A 147 2.70 -8.53 4.16
N LEU A 148 2.33 -7.76 3.13
CA LEU A 148 0.93 -7.50 2.85
C LEU A 148 0.37 -8.64 2.00
N THR A 149 -0.92 -8.92 2.15
CA THR A 149 -1.64 -9.88 1.32
C THR A 149 -2.72 -9.15 0.54
N GLY A 150 -2.93 -9.55 -0.71
CA GLY A 150 -4.06 -9.17 -1.56
C GLY A 150 -4.82 -10.40 -2.04
N THR A 151 -6.08 -10.23 -2.42
CA THR A 151 -6.91 -11.28 -3.03
C THR A 151 -6.84 -11.26 -4.56
N LEU A 152 -6.90 -12.44 -5.18
CA LEU A 152 -7.04 -12.65 -6.63
C LEU A 152 -8.40 -13.26 -7.02
N GLN A 153 -9.32 -13.40 -6.05
CA GLN A 153 -10.64 -14.02 -6.28
C GLN A 153 -11.49 -13.26 -7.29
N TYR A 154 -11.17 -11.99 -7.55
CA TYR A 154 -11.93 -11.10 -8.41
C TYR A 154 -11.09 -10.61 -9.57
N ARG A 155 -11.68 -10.67 -10.76
CA ARG A 155 -11.02 -10.26 -11.99
C ARG A 155 -10.62 -8.79 -11.95
N GLY A 156 -9.35 -8.52 -12.28
CA GLY A 156 -8.81 -7.15 -12.40
C GLY A 156 -8.41 -6.50 -11.08
N ILE A 157 -8.56 -7.19 -9.95
CA ILE A 157 -8.07 -6.73 -8.64
C ILE A 157 -6.67 -7.31 -8.42
N ASN A 158 -5.76 -6.47 -7.92
CA ASN A 158 -4.39 -6.87 -7.60
C ASN A 158 -3.62 -7.44 -8.82
N THR A 159 -4.07 -7.09 -10.04
CA THR A 159 -3.46 -7.48 -11.31
C THR A 159 -2.62 -6.35 -11.87
N PHE A 160 -1.38 -6.60 -12.24
CA PHE A 160 -0.51 -5.63 -12.90
C PHE A 160 0.27 -6.28 -14.03
N THR A 161 0.85 -5.45 -14.88
CA THR A 161 1.70 -5.84 -15.99
C THR A 161 3.06 -5.17 -15.82
N LEU A 162 4.12 -5.95 -16.03
CA LEU A 162 5.50 -5.48 -16.05
C LEU A 162 6.05 -5.64 -17.46
N ALA A 163 6.56 -4.55 -18.02
CA ALA A 163 7.34 -4.60 -19.25
C ALA A 163 8.78 -4.16 -18.96
N GLY A 164 9.75 -4.69 -19.71
CA GLY A 164 11.14 -4.29 -19.57
C GLY A 164 12.03 -4.93 -20.63
N LEU A 165 13.28 -4.49 -20.70
CA LEU A 165 14.29 -5.04 -21.60
C LEU A 165 15.02 -6.20 -20.91
N THR A 166 15.16 -7.33 -21.59
CA THR A 166 16.03 -8.42 -21.14
C THR A 166 17.50 -8.05 -21.31
N ALA A 167 18.42 -8.87 -20.78
CA ALA A 167 19.85 -8.70 -21.01
C ALA A 167 20.24 -8.73 -22.51
N ALA A 168 19.42 -9.37 -23.36
CA ALA A 168 19.60 -9.40 -24.80
C ALA A 168 19.00 -8.17 -25.53
N GLY A 169 18.39 -7.23 -24.79
CA GLY A 169 17.74 -6.05 -25.36
C GLY A 169 16.33 -6.30 -25.90
N GLU A 170 15.77 -7.49 -25.71
CA GLU A 170 14.40 -7.83 -26.10
C GLU A 170 13.40 -7.22 -25.11
N LYS A 171 12.39 -6.49 -25.60
CA LYS A 171 11.28 -6.02 -24.74
C LYS A 171 10.32 -7.17 -24.45
N ARG A 172 10.19 -7.57 -23.19
CA ARG A 172 9.22 -8.58 -22.73
C ARG A 172 8.18 -7.97 -21.81
N THR A 173 7.00 -8.58 -21.81
CA THR A 173 5.84 -8.17 -21.02
C THR A 173 5.27 -9.37 -20.27
N PHE A 174 5.07 -9.21 -18.98
CA PHE A 174 4.54 -10.23 -18.07
C PHE A 174 3.31 -9.70 -17.35
N SER A 175 2.36 -10.57 -17.01
CA SER A 175 1.13 -10.20 -16.30
C SER A 175 0.97 -10.97 -15.00
N GLY A 176 0.83 -10.24 -13.89
CA GLY A 176 0.53 -10.80 -12.57
C GLY A 176 -0.98 -10.81 -12.29
N GLY A 177 -1.46 -11.86 -11.63
CA GLY A 177 -2.85 -11.98 -11.18
C GLY A 177 -3.87 -12.39 -12.26
N VAL A 178 -3.42 -12.66 -13.49
CA VAL A 178 -4.23 -13.27 -14.55
C VAL A 178 -3.58 -14.59 -14.98
N ARG A 179 -4.35 -15.68 -15.04
CA ARG A 179 -3.90 -16.99 -15.56
C ARG A 179 -4.53 -17.26 -16.93
N GLY A 180 -3.78 -17.88 -17.83
CA GLY A 180 -4.29 -18.33 -19.15
C GLY A 180 -4.52 -17.23 -20.20
N GLY A 181 -3.91 -16.05 -20.01
CA GLY A 181 -3.88 -15.00 -21.02
C GLY A 181 -2.84 -15.24 -22.12
N LYS A 182 -2.80 -14.37 -23.13
CA LYS A 182 -1.74 -14.38 -24.17
C LYS A 182 -0.35 -13.98 -23.64
N MET A 183 -0.30 -13.35 -22.45
CA MET A 183 0.94 -12.91 -21.81
C MET A 183 1.41 -13.96 -20.80
N SER A 184 2.73 -14.12 -20.65
CA SER A 184 3.31 -14.98 -19.61
C SER A 184 2.87 -14.53 -18.23
N ALA A 185 2.30 -15.46 -17.47
CA ALA A 185 1.81 -15.20 -16.11
C ALA A 185 2.97 -15.16 -15.12
N ILE A 186 2.99 -14.14 -14.25
CA ILE A 186 4.01 -13.97 -13.21
C ILE A 186 3.69 -14.92 -12.06
N ARG A 187 4.61 -15.82 -11.71
CA ARG A 187 4.56 -16.54 -10.44
C ARG A 187 5.14 -15.70 -9.32
N SER A 188 6.31 -15.11 -9.55
CA SER A 188 6.92 -14.15 -8.62
C SER A 188 7.73 -13.10 -9.35
N VAL A 189 7.91 -11.95 -8.70
CA VAL A 189 8.86 -10.93 -9.14
C VAL A 189 9.61 -10.38 -7.93
N THR A 190 10.92 -10.20 -8.08
CA THR A 190 11.81 -9.62 -7.06
C THR A 190 12.46 -8.34 -7.59
N PHE A 191 12.56 -7.33 -6.73
CA PHE A 191 13.19 -6.04 -7.03
C PHE A 191 14.40 -5.85 -6.11
N PRO A 192 15.61 -6.27 -6.54
CA PRO A 192 16.79 -6.27 -5.67
C PRO A 192 17.23 -4.86 -5.25
N GLN A 193 16.78 -3.83 -5.95
CA GLN A 193 17.08 -2.42 -5.68
C GLN A 193 15.97 -1.70 -4.90
N ALA A 194 15.06 -2.45 -4.27
CA ALA A 194 13.98 -1.88 -3.47
C ALA A 194 14.52 -1.02 -2.32
N GLN A 195 13.92 0.15 -2.12
CA GLN A 195 14.31 1.10 -1.09
C GLN A 195 13.40 0.97 0.13
N PRO A 196 13.93 1.09 1.36
CA PRO A 196 13.09 1.10 2.55
C PRO A 196 11.96 2.13 2.45
N LEU A 197 10.79 1.78 2.99
CA LEU A 197 9.71 2.76 3.12
C LEU A 197 10.20 3.97 3.92
N GLN A 198 9.80 5.15 3.44
CA GLN A 198 9.96 6.36 4.24
C GLN A 198 9.09 6.23 5.48
N ARG A 199 9.66 6.50 6.66
CA ARG A 199 8.88 6.47 7.90
C ARG A 199 7.72 7.46 7.79
N PRO A 200 6.52 7.09 8.26
CA PRO A 200 5.39 8.02 8.35
C PRO A 200 5.81 9.29 9.08
N ARG A 201 5.24 10.42 8.68
CA ARG A 201 5.53 11.68 9.36
C ARG A 201 4.99 11.61 10.79
N GLU A 202 5.63 12.35 11.69
CA GLU A 202 5.02 12.57 12.99
C GLU A 202 3.65 13.24 12.82
N GLY A 203 2.70 12.88 13.67
CA GLY A 203 1.31 13.24 13.44
C GLY A 203 0.35 12.65 14.45
N LEU A 204 -0.92 13.02 14.31
CA LEU A 204 -1.98 12.44 15.10
C LEU A 204 -2.24 11.00 14.67
N ALA A 205 -2.17 10.09 15.62
CA ALA A 205 -2.44 8.68 15.44
C ALA A 205 -3.91 8.38 15.72
N TRP A 206 -4.49 7.55 14.87
CA TRP A 206 -5.89 7.16 14.86
C TRP A 206 -6.02 5.65 14.78
N ASN A 207 -7.00 5.09 15.48
CA ASN A 207 -7.47 3.73 15.27
C ASN A 207 -8.76 3.79 14.44
N VAL A 208 -8.70 3.27 13.22
CA VAL A 208 -9.85 3.17 12.31
C VAL A 208 -10.40 1.75 12.41
N GLN A 209 -11.57 1.59 13.02
CA GLN A 209 -12.30 0.33 13.00
C GLN A 209 -13.03 0.19 11.67
N ILE A 210 -12.70 -0.85 10.90
CA ILE A 210 -13.30 -1.11 9.59
C ILE A 210 -14.44 -2.10 9.77
N LEU A 211 -15.59 -1.85 9.16
CA LEU A 211 -16.66 -2.83 8.98
C LEU A 211 -16.13 -3.94 8.06
N GLN A 212 -15.77 -5.09 8.65
CA GLN A 212 -15.38 -6.32 7.97
C GLN A 212 -15.79 -7.52 8.85
N PRO A 213 -17.06 -7.97 8.74
CA PRO A 213 -17.58 -9.02 9.62
C PRO A 213 -16.76 -10.31 9.59
N THR A 214 -16.24 -10.69 8.43
CA THR A 214 -15.39 -11.88 8.26
C THR A 214 -14.01 -11.76 8.90
N ALA A 215 -13.56 -10.54 9.20
CA ALA A 215 -12.30 -10.24 9.86
C ALA A 215 -12.50 -9.64 11.27
N ASN A 216 -13.69 -9.80 11.87
CA ASN A 216 -14.05 -9.30 13.20
C ASN A 216 -13.84 -7.77 13.36
N ASP A 217 -14.20 -6.99 12.34
CA ASP A 217 -14.10 -5.53 12.34
C ASP A 217 -12.74 -4.99 12.84
N PRO A 218 -11.65 -5.20 12.08
CA PRO A 218 -10.31 -4.96 12.55
C PRO A 218 -10.06 -3.47 12.84
N LEU A 219 -9.22 -3.20 13.84
CA LEU A 219 -8.68 -1.88 14.14
C LEU A 219 -7.40 -1.67 13.34
N VAL A 220 -7.41 -0.66 12.48
CA VAL A 220 -6.26 -0.31 11.65
C VAL A 220 -5.65 0.99 12.14
N PRO A 221 -4.38 0.98 12.57
CA PRO A 221 -3.68 2.20 12.94
C PRO A 221 -3.40 3.03 11.68
N ALA A 222 -3.68 4.32 11.77
CA ALA A 222 -3.39 5.29 10.73
C ALA A 222 -2.94 6.61 11.35
N ARG A 223 -2.25 7.44 10.58
CA ARG A 223 -1.83 8.79 10.99
C ARG A 223 -2.34 9.83 10.01
N ASN A 224 -2.46 11.07 10.48
CA ASN A 224 -2.72 12.22 9.62
C ASN A 224 -3.93 12.02 8.69
N LEU A 225 -5.05 11.54 9.24
CA LEU A 225 -6.27 11.29 8.46
C LEU A 225 -6.73 12.57 7.77
N LYS A 226 -6.93 12.49 6.46
CA LYS A 226 -7.42 13.59 5.62
C LYS A 226 -8.44 13.08 4.62
N PRO A 227 -9.55 13.80 4.37
CA PRO A 227 -10.45 13.45 3.27
C PRO A 227 -9.77 13.61 1.91
N LEU A 228 -9.92 12.59 1.06
CA LEU A 228 -9.41 12.54 -0.30
C LEU A 228 -10.56 12.69 -1.29
N PHE A 229 -10.46 13.67 -2.18
CA PHE A 229 -11.43 13.93 -3.24
C PHE A 229 -10.85 13.60 -4.61
N ALA A 230 -11.67 13.05 -5.49
CA ALA A 230 -11.41 12.95 -6.92
C ALA A 230 -12.12 14.08 -7.67
N LEU A 231 -11.41 14.78 -8.54
CA LEU A 231 -11.95 15.76 -9.47
C LEU A 231 -12.18 15.10 -10.85
N ALA A 232 -12.87 15.81 -11.73
CA ALA A 232 -12.99 15.38 -13.12
C ALA A 232 -11.59 15.20 -13.77
N GLY A 233 -11.48 14.20 -14.65
CA GLY A 233 -10.21 13.82 -15.28
C GLY A 233 -9.27 12.98 -14.39
N GLY A 234 -9.74 12.48 -13.25
CA GLY A 234 -8.98 11.57 -12.39
C GLY A 234 -7.90 12.24 -11.54
N ARG A 235 -7.92 13.58 -11.45
CA ARG A 235 -7.07 14.31 -10.49
C ARG A 235 -7.59 14.09 -9.09
N GLU A 236 -6.70 14.14 -8.11
CA GLU A 236 -7.04 13.92 -6.70
C GLU A 236 -6.47 15.01 -5.81
N ARG A 237 -7.21 15.34 -4.75
CA ARG A 237 -6.84 16.39 -3.81
C ARG A 237 -7.18 15.99 -2.38
N LEU A 238 -6.24 16.25 -1.48
CA LEU A 238 -6.47 16.17 -0.04
C LEU A 238 -7.05 17.48 0.48
N ARG A 239 -7.95 17.40 1.46
CA ARG A 239 -8.39 18.55 2.25
C ARG A 239 -8.01 18.34 3.72
N ASP A 240 -7.85 19.44 4.45
CA ASP A 240 -7.48 19.38 5.88
C ASP A 240 -8.68 19.13 6.80
N ALA A 241 -9.90 19.32 6.29
CA ALA A 241 -11.13 19.11 7.03
C ALA A 241 -12.21 18.49 6.14
N LEU A 242 -13.07 17.68 6.76
CA LEU A 242 -14.23 17.06 6.13
C LEU A 242 -15.34 18.12 5.98
N PRO A 243 -15.87 18.35 4.77
CA PRO A 243 -16.99 19.27 4.60
C PRO A 243 -18.22 18.76 5.34
N LEU A 244 -18.97 19.67 5.94
CA LEU A 244 -20.24 19.37 6.60
C LEU A 244 -21.35 20.24 5.99
N ARG A 245 -22.57 19.69 5.91
CA ARG A 245 -23.75 20.45 5.48
C ARG A 245 -24.24 21.32 6.64
N LYS A 246 -24.30 22.64 6.41
CA LYS A 246 -24.77 23.64 7.40
C LYS A 246 -23.97 23.68 8.71
N ALA A 247 -22.71 23.27 8.68
CA ALA A 247 -21.80 23.33 9.82
C ALA A 247 -20.38 23.65 9.34
N GLU A 248 -19.52 24.07 10.27
CA GLU A 248 -18.10 24.27 9.98
C GLU A 248 -17.43 22.95 9.56
N PRO A 249 -16.49 22.96 8.60
CA PRO A 249 -15.74 21.76 8.25
C PRO A 249 -15.08 21.12 9.47
N LEU A 250 -15.09 19.78 9.52
CA LEU A 250 -14.56 19.00 10.64
C LEU A 250 -13.11 18.58 10.39
N PRO A 251 -12.11 19.18 11.07
CA PRO A 251 -10.73 18.70 11.00
C PRO A 251 -10.57 17.39 11.79
N PHE A 252 -9.70 16.50 11.29
CA PHE A 252 -9.21 15.34 12.06
C PHE A 252 -8.06 15.78 12.97
N GLY A 253 -8.40 16.61 13.95
CA GLY A 253 -7.49 17.22 14.91
C GLY A 253 -7.65 16.70 16.34
N PRO A 254 -6.89 17.25 17.32
CA PRO A 254 -6.92 16.81 18.71
C PRO A 254 -8.28 16.95 19.40
N GLN A 255 -9.16 17.81 18.87
CA GLN A 255 -10.50 18.02 19.39
C GLN A 255 -11.46 16.86 19.09
N LEU A 256 -11.16 16.01 18.09
CA LEU A 256 -12.02 14.89 17.71
C LEU A 256 -11.70 13.67 18.59
N LEU A 257 -12.64 13.31 19.47
CA LEU A 257 -12.49 12.20 20.41
C LEU A 257 -13.08 10.89 19.86
N ARG A 258 -14.15 10.98 19.07
CA ARG A 258 -14.80 9.84 18.42
C ARG A 258 -15.50 10.32 17.15
N TRP A 259 -15.44 9.49 16.12
CA TRP A 259 -16.27 9.62 14.92
C TRP A 259 -16.86 8.25 14.63
N GLU A 260 -18.17 8.16 14.45
CA GLU A 260 -18.88 6.90 14.17
C GLU A 260 -19.76 7.08 12.95
N MET A 261 -19.61 6.17 11.98
CA MET A 261 -20.43 6.18 10.79
C MET A 261 -21.82 5.62 11.13
N LEU A 262 -22.86 6.38 10.84
CA LEU A 262 -24.24 5.95 11.04
C LEU A 262 -24.91 5.51 9.73
N ALA A 263 -24.67 6.25 8.64
CA ALA A 263 -25.28 5.98 7.35
C ALA A 263 -24.40 6.48 6.19
N HIS A 264 -24.43 5.76 5.08
CA HIS A 264 -23.83 6.18 3.81
C HIS A 264 -24.81 5.92 2.68
N ASP A 265 -25.36 6.98 2.10
CA ASP A 265 -26.34 6.89 1.02
C ASP A 265 -25.77 7.50 -0.28
N PRO A 266 -25.35 6.65 -1.24
CA PRO A 266 -24.83 7.13 -2.50
C PRO A 266 -25.90 7.77 -3.38
N ASN A 267 -27.19 7.48 -3.18
CA ASN A 267 -28.29 8.01 -4.01
C ASN A 267 -28.58 9.48 -3.66
N THR A 268 -28.53 9.83 -2.38
CA THR A 268 -28.66 11.21 -1.94
C THR A 268 -27.33 11.96 -1.93
N HIS A 269 -26.21 11.30 -2.22
CA HIS A 269 -24.85 11.84 -2.13
C HIS A 269 -24.51 12.40 -0.74
N HIS A 270 -25.00 11.76 0.33
CA HIS A 270 -24.70 12.15 1.70
C HIS A 270 -24.29 10.95 2.55
N ALA A 271 -23.48 11.21 3.56
CA ALA A 271 -23.26 10.33 4.70
C ALA A 271 -23.64 11.04 6.00
N ALA A 272 -23.94 10.28 7.03
CA ALA A 272 -24.23 10.78 8.37
C ALA A 272 -23.31 10.10 9.37
N ALA A 273 -22.74 10.89 10.27
CA ALA A 273 -21.85 10.40 11.33
C ALA A 273 -22.19 11.08 12.65
N GLU A 274 -21.99 10.34 13.75
CA GLU A 274 -21.95 10.93 15.09
C GLU A 274 -20.50 11.28 15.42
N VAL A 275 -20.28 12.47 15.96
CA VAL A 275 -18.95 12.94 16.35
C VAL A 275 -18.95 13.43 17.78
N THR A 276 -17.95 13.01 18.55
CA THR A 276 -17.70 13.51 19.90
C THR A 276 -16.50 14.46 19.85
N LEU A 277 -16.73 15.72 20.21
CA LEU A 277 -15.69 16.73 20.28
C LEU A 277 -15.39 17.10 21.74
N ALA A 278 -14.11 17.32 22.04
CA ALA A 278 -13.69 17.76 23.37
C ALA A 278 -14.36 19.11 23.71
N GLY A 279 -15.02 19.16 24.87
CA GLY A 279 -15.73 20.35 25.36
C GLY A 279 -17.07 20.66 24.67
N GLN A 280 -17.47 19.95 23.61
CA GLN A 280 -18.75 20.20 22.90
C GLN A 280 -19.72 19.01 22.94
N GLY A 281 -19.29 17.84 23.40
CA GLY A 281 -20.13 16.64 23.49
C GLY A 281 -20.34 15.94 22.14
N GLU A 282 -21.41 15.15 22.07
CA GLU A 282 -21.81 14.39 20.87
C GLU A 282 -22.71 15.24 19.97
N ARG A 283 -22.50 15.14 18.65
CA ARG A 283 -23.37 15.77 17.66
C ARG A 283 -23.46 14.94 16.38
N LEU A 284 -24.63 14.98 15.76
CA LEU A 284 -24.86 14.42 14.43
C LEU A 284 -24.34 15.39 13.36
N VAL A 285 -23.59 14.87 12.39
CA VAL A 285 -23.10 15.65 11.24
C VAL A 285 -23.50 14.99 9.94
N ILE A 286 -23.75 15.81 8.93
CA ILE A 286 -24.08 15.37 7.56
C ILE A 286 -22.92 15.75 6.64
N ILE A 287 -22.37 14.77 5.95
CA ILE A 287 -21.19 14.87 5.10
C ILE A 287 -21.64 14.76 3.64
N PRO A 288 -21.52 15.81 2.83
CA PRO A 288 -21.76 15.69 1.39
C PRO A 288 -20.66 14.83 0.75
N LEU A 289 -21.07 13.88 -0.09
CA LEU A 289 -20.15 13.00 -0.84
C LEU A 289 -19.64 13.66 -2.13
N THR A 290 -20.21 14.81 -2.50
CA THR A 290 -19.77 15.63 -3.63
C THR A 290 -19.70 17.10 -3.23
N LEU A 291 -18.79 17.86 -3.85
CA LEU A 291 -18.62 19.28 -3.61
C LEU A 291 -18.35 20.03 -4.92
N PRO A 292 -18.85 21.27 -5.09
CA PRO A 292 -18.37 22.14 -6.15
C PRO A 292 -16.96 22.63 -5.82
N GLU A 293 -16.03 22.45 -6.75
CA GLU A 293 -14.63 22.84 -6.61
C GLU A 293 -14.07 23.27 -7.97
N GLU A 294 -13.59 24.52 -8.07
CA GLU A 294 -12.94 25.03 -9.29
C GLU A 294 -13.79 24.86 -10.57
N GLY A 295 -15.12 25.00 -10.43
CA GLY A 295 -16.07 24.82 -11.53
C GLY A 295 -16.34 23.36 -11.91
N GLN A 296 -15.85 22.39 -11.13
CA GLN A 296 -16.08 20.96 -11.30
C GLN A 296 -16.74 20.36 -10.07
N THR A 297 -17.35 19.18 -10.20
CA THR A 297 -17.82 18.41 -9.05
C THR A 297 -16.70 17.49 -8.57
N ALA A 298 -16.21 17.70 -7.35
CA ALA A 298 -15.30 16.80 -6.67
C ALA A 298 -16.09 15.71 -5.92
N GLN A 299 -15.66 14.46 -5.99
CA GLN A 299 -16.25 13.31 -5.31
C GLN A 299 -15.37 12.89 -4.13
N LEU A 300 -15.95 12.78 -2.94
CA LEU A 300 -15.26 12.24 -1.76
C LEU A 300 -15.01 10.73 -1.96
N LEU A 301 -13.74 10.34 -2.01
CA LEU A 301 -13.34 8.93 -2.12
C LEU A 301 -13.30 8.23 -0.76
N GLY A 302 -13.06 8.98 0.32
CA GLY A 302 -12.91 8.45 1.67
C GLY A 302 -11.93 9.26 2.50
N LEU A 303 -11.46 8.67 3.59
CA LEU A 303 -10.39 9.21 4.43
C LEU A 303 -9.07 8.52 4.07
N LEU A 304 -8.04 9.27 3.77
CA LEU A 304 -6.69 8.78 3.54
C LEU A 304 -5.87 8.97 4.81
N GLY A 305 -5.18 7.92 5.26
CA GLY A 305 -4.22 7.99 6.37
C GLY A 305 -2.88 7.39 5.99
N GLU A 306 -1.82 7.85 6.66
CA GLU A 306 -0.49 7.23 6.60
C GLU A 306 -0.46 5.97 7.48
N THR A 307 0.21 4.92 7.01
CA THR A 307 0.38 3.62 7.70
C THR A 307 1.83 3.17 7.57
N ASP A 308 2.23 2.13 8.29
CA ASP A 308 3.60 1.61 8.21
C ASP A 308 3.95 1.05 6.82
N ALA A 309 2.96 0.76 5.98
CA ALA A 309 3.16 0.24 4.63
C ALA A 309 3.05 1.29 3.51
N GLY A 310 2.77 2.55 3.84
CA GLY A 310 2.47 3.62 2.88
C GLY A 310 1.21 4.38 3.26
N TRP A 311 0.22 4.46 2.37
CA TRP A 311 -1.05 5.14 2.65
C TRP A 311 -2.23 4.19 2.53
N LYS A 312 -3.28 4.42 3.31
CA LYS A 312 -4.49 3.62 3.27
C LYS A 312 -5.70 4.51 3.11
N LEU A 313 -6.52 4.24 2.10
CA LEU A 313 -7.80 4.89 1.85
C LEU A 313 -8.90 4.05 2.48
N PHE A 314 -9.67 4.71 3.33
CA PHE A 314 -10.84 4.18 4.02
C PHE A 314 -12.09 4.84 3.42
N PRO A 315 -12.78 4.20 2.46
CA PRO A 315 -14.07 4.67 1.99
C PRO A 315 -15.06 4.78 3.14
N LEU A 316 -15.89 5.81 3.12
CA LEU A 316 -16.73 6.17 4.27
C LEU A 316 -17.64 5.01 4.73
N HIS A 317 -18.25 4.27 3.81
CA HIS A 317 -19.11 3.12 4.13
C HIS A 317 -18.36 1.91 4.69
N THR A 318 -17.02 1.89 4.64
CA THR A 318 -16.22 0.82 5.25
C THR A 318 -15.83 1.13 6.69
N ILE A 319 -16.01 2.36 7.16
CA ILE A 319 -15.58 2.76 8.50
C ILE A 319 -16.72 2.54 9.47
N ARG A 320 -16.45 1.91 10.60
CA ARG A 320 -17.38 1.82 11.74
C ARG A 320 -17.15 2.98 12.70
N VAL A 321 -15.94 3.06 13.26
CA VAL A 321 -15.55 4.03 14.29
C VAL A 321 -14.12 4.49 14.05
N ILE A 322 -13.84 5.75 14.33
CA ILE A 322 -12.50 6.31 14.42
C ILE A 322 -12.31 6.89 15.81
N THR A 323 -11.19 6.55 16.45
CA THR A 323 -10.79 7.10 17.75
C THR A 323 -9.31 7.49 17.72
N PRO A 324 -8.89 8.50 18.49
CA PRO A 324 -7.47 8.75 18.71
C PRO A 324 -6.80 7.49 19.25
N SER A 325 -5.65 7.10 18.69
CA SER A 325 -4.82 6.08 19.32
C SER A 325 -4.34 6.64 20.65
N LYS A 326 -4.56 5.93 21.76
CA LYS A 326 -3.99 6.32 23.05
C LYS A 326 -2.49 6.54 22.86
N ARG A 327 -2.02 7.79 22.98
CA ARG A 327 -0.57 8.02 23.08
C ARG A 327 -0.12 7.17 24.26
N LYS A 328 0.86 6.28 24.05
CA LYS A 328 1.71 5.89 25.16
C LYS A 328 2.25 7.23 25.68
N ILE A 329 1.86 7.60 26.89
CA ILE A 329 2.55 8.64 27.63
C ILE A 329 3.88 7.96 27.96
N GLU A 330 4.90 8.26 27.15
CA GLU A 330 6.29 7.88 27.44
C GLU A 330 6.81 8.69 28.61
#